data_AF-A0A919KIJ7-F1
#
_entry.id   AF-A0A919KIJ7-F1
#
_cell.length_a   1.000
_cell.length_b   1.000
_cell.length_c   1.000
_cell.angle_alpha   90.00
_cell.angle_beta   90.00
_cell.angle_gamma   90.00
#
_symmetry.space_group_name_H-M   'P 1'
#
loop_
_entity.id
_entity.type
_entity.pdbx_description
1 polymer ?
#
loop_
_entity_poly.entity_id
_entity_poly.type
_entity_poly.pdbx_seq_one_letter_code
_entity_poly.pdbx_strand_id
1 'polypeptide(L)' 'MNEWPQAKFDDPYILRHRATNEPLRNMRVELTRADGARLQLVTDGEGRLPVQKGLGPEDIAIKIIGKA' A
#
# COMPACT_ATOMS: atom_id res chain seq x y z
N MET A 1 16.80 -7.99 27.61
CA MET A 1 16.13 -7.00 26.75
C MET A 1 16.14 -7.61 25.36
N ASN A 2 14.99 -8.04 24.85
CA ASN A 2 14.91 -8.59 23.50
C ASN A 2 14.50 -7.43 22.60
N GLU A 3 15.47 -6.85 21.90
CA GLU A 3 15.20 -5.92 20.82
C GLU A 3 14.84 -6.73 19.59
N TRP A 4 13.57 -6.63 19.17
CA TRP A 4 13.13 -7.22 17.91
C TRP A 4 13.64 -6.31 16.79
N PRO A 5 14.23 -6.86 15.72
CA PRO A 5 14.69 -6.04 14.59
C PRO A 5 13.49 -5.31 14.00
N GLN A 6 13.50 -3.99 14.07
CA GLN A 6 12.46 -3.13 13.53
C GLN A 6 12.52 -3.22 11.99
N ALA A 7 11.61 -3.97 11.39
CA ALA A 7 11.52 -4.10 9.95
C ALA A 7 11.25 -2.71 9.34
N LYS A 8 12.13 -2.27 8.44
CA LYS A 8 11.95 -1.04 7.67
C LYS A 8 10.95 -1.35 6.56
N PHE A 9 9.66 -1.19 6.84
CA PHE A 9 8.60 -1.30 5.84
C PHE A 9 8.55 -0.07 4.90
N ASP A 10 9.71 0.50 4.58
CA ASP A 10 9.84 1.62 3.64
C ASP A 10 9.75 1.17 2.17
N ASP A 11 9.51 -0.13 1.93
CA ASP A 11 9.27 -0.64 0.58
C ASP A 11 7.87 -0.25 0.07
N PRO A 12 7.78 0.31 -1.15
CA PRO A 12 6.50 0.67 -1.73
C PRO A 12 5.69 -0.59 -2.07
N TYR A 13 4.44 -0.63 -1.62
CA TYR A 13 3.50 -1.69 -1.99
C TYR A 13 3.23 -1.67 -3.50
N ILE A 14 3.37 -2.82 -4.17
CA ILE A 14 3.01 -2.98 -5.58
C ILE A 14 1.64 -3.64 -5.68
N LEU A 15 0.67 -2.91 -6.20
CA LEU A 15 -0.66 -3.43 -6.44
C LEU A 15 -0.74 -4.11 -7.80
N ARG A 16 -1.26 -5.35 -7.81
CA ARG A 16 -1.42 -6.16 -9.02
C ARG A 16 -2.84 -6.68 -9.13
N HIS A 17 -3.33 -6.76 -10.35
CA HIS A 17 -4.60 -7.39 -10.66
C HIS A 17 -4.51 -8.88 -10.36
N ARG A 18 -5.41 -9.41 -9.53
CA ARG A 18 -5.32 -10.79 -9.03
C ARG A 18 -5.35 -11.84 -10.13
N ALA A 19 -6.13 -11.62 -11.19
CA ALA A 19 -6.32 -12.62 -12.23
C ALA A 19 -5.22 -12.59 -13.31
N THR A 20 -4.71 -11.40 -13.66
CA THR A 20 -3.74 -11.22 -14.75
C THR A 20 -2.31 -10.96 -14.27
N ASN A 21 -2.13 -10.74 -12.97
CA ASN A 21 -0.87 -10.32 -12.33
C ASN A 21 -0.29 -8.99 -12.85
N GLU A 22 -1.08 -8.26 -13.65
CA GLU A 22 -0.68 -6.98 -14.20
C GLU A 22 -0.66 -5.90 -13.11
N PRO A 23 0.34 -5.00 -13.12
CA PRO A 23 0.36 -3.88 -12.19
C PRO A 23 -0.87 -2.99 -12.38
N LEU A 24 -1.50 -2.61 -11.28
CA LEU A 24 -2.63 -1.68 -11.27
C LEU A 24 -2.10 -0.25 -11.39
N ARG A 25 -1.80 0.18 -12.61
CA ARG A 25 -1.19 1.48 -12.90
C ARG A 25 -2.21 2.62 -12.82
N ASN A 26 -1.81 3.78 -12.29
CA ASN A 26 -2.62 5.00 -12.26
C ASN A 26 -4.03 4.76 -11.68
N MET A 27 -4.08 4.00 -10.59
CA MET A 27 -5.31 3.56 -9.95
C MET A 27 -5.48 4.29 -8.62
N ARG A 28 -6.66 4.87 -8.40
CA ARG A 28 -7.01 5.49 -7.13
C ARG A 28 -7.37 4.39 -6.13
N VAL A 29 -6.76 4.46 -4.95
CA VAL A 29 -6.97 3.53 -3.86
C VAL A 29 -7.23 4.27 -2.56
N GLU A 30 -7.96 3.61 -1.66
CA GLU A 30 -8.13 4.01 -0.28
C GLU A 30 -7.28 3.07 0.58
N LEU A 31 -6.30 3.63 1.29
CA LEU A 31 -5.52 2.94 2.30
C LEU A 31 -6.14 3.26 3.66
N THR A 32 -6.53 2.23 4.39
CA THR A 32 -6.99 2.33 5.77
C THR A 32 -5.90 1.79 6.69
N ARG A 33 -5.51 2.56 7.69
CA ARG A 33 -4.51 2.19 8.70
C ARG A 33 -5.18 1.50 9.89
N ALA A 34 -4.41 0.77 10.70
CA ALA A 34 -4.87 0.16 11.94
C ALA A 34 -5.48 1.17 12.94
N ASP A 35 -4.98 2.42 12.93
CA ASP A 35 -5.53 3.52 13.73
C ASP A 35 -6.88 4.06 13.21
N GLY A 36 -7.35 3.57 12.05
CA GLY A 36 -8.59 3.98 11.40
C GLY A 36 -8.44 5.15 10.43
N ALA A 37 -7.26 5.78 10.34
CA ALA A 37 -7.01 6.80 9.32
C ALA A 37 -7.19 6.25 7.90
N ARG A 38 -7.88 7.03 7.07
CA ARG A 38 -8.12 6.73 5.65
C ARG A 38 -7.36 7.72 4.78
N LEU A 39 -6.57 7.19 3.86
CA LEU A 39 -5.71 7.93 2.95
C LEU A 39 -6.12 7.59 1.53
N GLN A 40 -6.35 8.61 0.69
CA GLN A 40 -6.57 8.41 -0.73
C GLN A 40 -5.25 8.58 -1.48
N LEU A 41 -4.85 7.52 -2.17
CA LEU A 41 -3.58 7.43 -2.88
C LEU A 41 -3.83 7.08 -4.34
N VAL A 42 -2.84 7.33 -5.19
CA VAL A 42 -2.83 6.90 -6.58
C VAL A 42 -1.57 6.08 -6.82
N THR A 43 -1.71 4.93 -7.47
CA THR A 43 -0.56 4.13 -7.87
C THR A 43 0.17 4.74 -9.07
N ASP A 44 1.48 4.55 -9.14
CA ASP A 44 2.29 5.03 -10.26
C ASP A 44 2.13 4.18 -11.54
N GLY A 45 2.97 4.45 -12.54
CA GLY A 45 3.03 3.71 -13.80
C GLY A 45 3.49 2.26 -13.68
N GLU A 46 3.98 1.84 -12.53
CA GLU A 46 4.37 0.45 -12.21
C GLU A 46 3.42 -0.20 -11.19
N GLY A 47 2.37 0.50 -10.77
CA GLY A 47 1.41 0.02 -9.78
C GLY A 47 1.87 0.17 -8.33
N ARG A 48 2.92 0.96 -8.07
CA ARG A 48 3.45 1.22 -6.72
C ARG A 48 2.63 2.28 -6.01
N LEU A 49 2.39 2.04 -4.72
CA LEU A 49 1.90 3.07 -3.81
C LEU A 49 3.06 3.94 -3.29
N PRO A 50 2.80 5.22 -2.98
CA PRO A 50 3.77 6.05 -2.30
C PRO A 50 4.11 5.44 -0.94
N VAL A 51 5.41 5.39 -0.63
CA VAL A 51 5.93 4.81 0.62
C VAL A 51 5.30 5.49 1.82
N GLN A 52 4.72 4.68 2.70
CA GLN A 52 4.18 5.13 3.97
C GLN A 52 5.14 4.73 5.08
N LYS A 53 5.89 5.70 5.60
CA LYS A 53 6.87 5.44 6.67
C LYS A 53 6.17 4.90 7.92
N GLY A 54 6.74 3.83 8.49
CA GLY A 54 6.28 3.27 9.76
C GLY A 54 4.94 2.53 9.68
N LEU A 55 4.59 1.97 8.53
CA LEU A 55 3.40 1.12 8.37
C LEU A 55 3.79 -0.29 7.90
N GLY A 56 3.58 -1.26 8.79
CA GLY A 56 3.68 -2.67 8.44
C GLY A 56 2.49 -3.13 7.57
N PRO A 57 2.67 -4.20 6.77
CA PRO A 57 1.60 -4.80 5.97
C PRO A 57 0.44 -5.32 6.82
N GLU A 58 0.71 -5.72 8.06
CA GLU A 58 -0.29 -6.16 9.04
C GLU A 58 -1.26 -5.04 9.46
N ASP A 59 -0.85 -3.76 9.32
CA ASP A 59 -1.58 -2.60 9.82
C ASP A 59 -2.32 -1.82 8.72
N ILE A 60 -2.41 -2.36 7.50
CA ILE A 60 -3.05 -1.67 6.38
C ILE A 60 -4.08 -2.53 5.66
N ALA A 61 -5.17 -1.88 5.24
CA ALA A 61 -6.14 -2.42 4.30
C ALA A 61 -6.20 -1.50 3.08
N ILE A 62 -6.11 -2.08 1.88
CA ILE A 62 -6.13 -1.33 0.63
C ILE A 62 -7.38 -1.68 -0.17
N LYS A 63 -8.15 -0.67 -0.53
CA LYS A 63 -9.34 -0.79 -1.38
C LYS A 63 -9.13 -0.03 -2.68
N ILE A 64 -9.35 -0.69 -3.80
CA ILE A 64 -9.31 -0.04 -5.13
C ILE A 64 -10.63 0.70 -5.33
N ILE A 65 -10.56 1.99 -5.66
CA ILE A 65 -11.75 2.83 -5.87
C ILE A 65 -12.06 2.97 -7.37
N GLY A 66 -11.02 2.95 -8.22
CA GLY A 66 -11.17 3.02 -9.66
C GLY A 66 -10.03 3.77 -10.33
N LYS A 67 -10.13 3.97 -11.64
CA LYS A 67 -9.10 4.67 -12.42
C LYS A 67 -8.99 6.13 -11.97
N ALA A 68 -7.77 6.63 -11.83
CA ALA A 68 -7.49 7.97 -11.32
C ALA A 68 -8.02 9.07 -12.24
#